data_AF-A0A2J8LRM2-F1
#
_entry.id   AF-A0A2J8LRM2-F1
#
_cell.length_a   1.000
_cell.length_b   1.000
_cell.length_c   1.000
_cell.angle_alpha   90.00
_cell.angle_beta   90.00
_cell.angle_gamma   90.00
#
_symmetry.space_group_name_H-M   'P 1'
#
loop_
_entity.id
_entity.type
_entity.pdbx_description
1 polymer ?
#
loop_
_entity_poly.entity_id
_entity_poly.type
_entity_poly.pdbx_seq_one_letter_code
_entity_poly.pdbx_strand_id
1 'polypeptide(L)'
;AFEKIPSETLNRILGDPEALRDLLNNHILKSAMCAEAIVAGLSVETLEGTTLEVGCSGDMLTINGKAIISNKDILATNGVIHYIDELLIPDSAKTLFELAAESDVSTAIDLFRQAGLGNHLSGSERLTLLAPLNSVFKDGTPPIDAHTRNLLRNHIIKDQLASKYLYHGQTLETLGGKKLRVFVYRNSLCIENSCIAAHDKRGRYGTLFTMDRVLTPPMGTVMDVLKGDNRFSMLVAAIQSAGLTETLNREGVYTVFAPTNEAFRALPPRERSRLLGDAKELANILKYHIGDEILVSGGIGALVRLKSLQGDKLEVSLKNNVVSVNKEPVAEPDIMATNGVVHVITNVLQPPAPVYQKLLERMKH
;
A
#
# COMPACT_ATOMS: atom_id res chain seq x y z
N ALA A 1 -23.66 22.99 19.55
CA ALA A 1 -22.75 21.91 19.08
C ALA A 1 -23.45 20.56 18.94
N PHE A 2 -23.91 19.92 20.04
CA PHE A 2 -24.45 18.54 20.02
C PHE A 2 -25.62 18.31 19.05
N GLU A 3 -26.60 19.21 18.99
CA GLU A 3 -27.75 19.09 18.08
C GLU A 3 -27.39 19.11 16.59
N LYS A 4 -26.18 19.58 16.23
CA LYS A 4 -25.69 19.56 14.84
C LYS A 4 -25.22 18.17 14.40
N ILE A 5 -25.02 17.24 15.33
CA ILE A 5 -24.54 15.89 15.03
C ILE A 5 -25.74 14.97 14.75
N PRO A 6 -25.72 14.16 13.67
CA PRO A 6 -26.77 13.18 13.43
C PRO A 6 -27.03 12.32 14.66
N SER A 7 -28.31 12.13 15.00
CA SER A 7 -28.72 11.48 16.26
C SER A 7 -28.16 10.06 16.39
N GLU A 8 -28.09 9.30 15.31
CA GLU A 8 -27.49 7.96 15.29
C GLU A 8 -26.00 7.99 15.68
N THR A 9 -25.23 8.92 15.09
CA THR A 9 -23.80 9.11 15.38
C THR A 9 -23.61 9.54 16.83
N LEU A 10 -24.39 10.53 17.29
CA LEU A 10 -24.28 11.03 18.65
C LEU A 10 -24.65 9.97 19.68
N ASN A 11 -25.79 9.28 19.52
CA ASN A 11 -26.22 8.23 20.44
C ASN A 11 -25.21 7.07 20.49
N ARG A 12 -24.60 6.70 19.35
CA ARG A 12 -23.55 5.68 19.31
C ARG A 12 -22.32 6.09 20.13
N ILE A 13 -21.85 7.33 19.98
CA ILE A 13 -20.68 7.83 20.73
C ILE A 13 -21.01 7.92 22.23
N LEU A 14 -22.17 8.49 22.59
CA LEU A 14 -22.58 8.66 23.99
C LEU A 14 -22.85 7.30 24.67
N GLY A 15 -23.28 6.28 23.92
CA GLY A 15 -23.54 4.93 24.43
C GLY A 15 -22.29 4.05 24.58
N ASP A 16 -21.13 4.48 24.08
CA ASP A 16 -19.85 3.76 24.14
C ASP A 16 -18.88 4.49 25.08
N PRO A 17 -18.58 3.94 26.28
CA PRO A 17 -17.75 4.63 27.27
C PRO A 17 -16.36 5.04 26.78
N GLU A 18 -15.76 4.26 25.87
CA GLU A 18 -14.45 4.62 25.30
C GLU A 18 -14.61 5.79 24.33
N ALA A 19 -15.57 5.71 23.40
CA ALA A 19 -15.82 6.78 22.43
C ALA A 19 -16.25 8.09 23.11
N LEU A 20 -17.09 8.02 24.14
CA LEU A 20 -17.50 9.17 24.94
C LEU A 20 -16.29 9.79 25.67
N ARG A 21 -15.46 8.97 26.32
CA ARG A 21 -14.26 9.47 27.00
C ARG A 21 -13.31 10.15 26.03
N ASP A 22 -13.05 9.51 24.89
CA ASP A 22 -12.13 10.03 23.88
C ASP A 22 -12.70 11.33 23.27
N LEU A 23 -14.01 11.38 23.00
CA LEU A 23 -14.71 12.60 22.59
C LEU A 23 -14.49 13.74 23.60
N LEU A 24 -14.73 13.50 24.89
CA LEU A 24 -14.59 14.53 25.93
C LEU A 24 -13.13 14.98 26.08
N ASN A 25 -12.19 14.02 26.11
CA ASN A 25 -10.76 14.31 26.19
C ASN A 25 -10.25 15.12 24.98
N ASN A 26 -10.88 14.97 23.81
CA ASN A 26 -10.54 15.75 22.63
C ASN A 26 -10.95 17.24 22.71
N HIS A 27 -11.62 17.63 23.80
CA HIS A 27 -11.98 19.02 24.09
C HIS A 27 -11.16 19.61 25.24
N ILE A 28 -10.19 18.86 25.79
CA ILE A 28 -9.41 19.27 26.96
C ILE A 28 -7.94 19.37 26.58
N LEU A 29 -7.30 20.47 26.95
CA LEU A 29 -5.86 20.68 26.84
C LEU A 29 -5.20 20.46 28.20
N LYS A 30 -3.92 20.07 28.20
CA LYS A 30 -3.16 19.82 29.43
C LYS A 30 -2.87 21.10 30.25
N SER A 31 -2.88 22.26 29.61
CA SER A 31 -2.62 23.55 30.23
C SER A 31 -3.73 24.56 29.95
N ALA A 32 -3.96 25.47 30.90
CA ALA A 32 -4.86 26.60 30.72
C ALA A 32 -4.30 27.57 29.66
N MET A 33 -5.17 28.07 28.78
CA MET A 33 -4.80 28.96 27.69
C MET A 33 -5.86 30.04 27.51
N CYS A 34 -5.49 31.29 27.77
CA CYS A 34 -6.35 32.46 27.55
C CYS A 34 -6.32 32.86 26.08
N ALA A 35 -7.38 33.49 25.59
CA ALA A 35 -7.50 33.88 24.17
C ALA A 35 -6.40 34.85 23.73
N GLU A 36 -6.07 35.83 24.57
CA GLU A 36 -5.03 36.84 24.31
C GLU A 36 -3.62 36.24 24.14
N ALA A 37 -3.39 35.00 24.55
CA ALA A 37 -2.12 34.32 24.33
C ALA A 37 -1.95 33.84 22.87
N ILE A 38 -3.04 33.79 22.10
CA ILE A 38 -3.05 33.28 20.72
C ILE A 38 -3.04 34.46 19.75
N VAL A 39 -1.85 34.83 19.32
CA VAL A 39 -1.61 35.90 18.32
C VAL A 39 -1.24 35.35 16.94
N ALA A 40 -1.01 34.04 16.84
CA ALA A 40 -0.66 33.31 15.63
C ALA A 40 -1.10 31.85 15.77
N GLY A 41 -1.03 31.09 14.67
CA GLY A 41 -1.35 29.65 14.69
C GLY A 41 -0.42 28.86 15.63
N LEU A 42 -1.02 28.00 16.44
CA LEU A 42 -0.39 27.15 17.43
C LEU A 42 -0.99 25.75 17.38
N SER A 43 -0.14 24.75 17.13
CA SER A 43 -0.49 23.34 17.26
C SER A 43 -0.52 22.94 18.75
N VAL A 44 -1.65 22.43 19.22
CA VAL A 44 -1.82 21.93 20.59
C VAL A 44 -2.32 20.48 20.59
N GLU A 45 -1.84 19.67 21.53
CA GLU A 45 -2.31 18.29 21.71
C GLU A 45 -3.42 18.24 22.77
N THR A 46 -4.52 17.58 22.46
CA THR A 46 -5.62 17.34 23.40
C THR A 46 -5.28 16.18 24.34
N LEU A 47 -6.05 15.99 25.42
CA LEU A 47 -5.87 14.83 26.30
C LEU A 47 -6.17 13.49 25.61
N GLU A 48 -6.86 13.51 24.47
CA GLU A 48 -7.09 12.31 23.64
C GLU A 48 -5.85 11.96 22.79
N GLY A 49 -5.00 12.96 22.49
CA GLY A 49 -3.79 12.82 21.68
C GLY A 49 -3.90 13.42 20.28
N THR A 50 -5.09 13.86 19.87
CA THR A 50 -5.28 14.61 18.60
C THR A 50 -4.62 15.99 18.68
N THR A 51 -3.93 16.38 17.61
CA THR A 51 -3.43 17.75 17.44
C THR A 51 -4.51 18.66 16.85
N LEU A 52 -4.73 19.81 17.48
CA LEU A 52 -5.59 20.89 16.99
C LEU A 52 -4.73 22.10 16.60
N GLU A 53 -5.05 22.72 15.47
CA GLU A 53 -4.48 24.00 15.08
C GLU A 53 -5.33 25.14 15.63
N VAL A 54 -4.88 25.74 16.74
CA VAL A 54 -5.56 26.88 17.35
C VAL A 54 -4.97 28.16 16.77
N GLY A 55 -5.82 29.09 16.34
CA GLY A 55 -5.38 30.36 15.78
C GLY A 55 -6.36 31.48 16.08
N CYS A 56 -6.19 32.60 15.38
CA CYS A 56 -7.08 33.74 15.45
C CYS A 56 -7.26 34.36 14.05
N SER A 57 -8.43 34.91 13.78
CA SER A 57 -8.74 35.72 12.60
C SER A 57 -9.40 37.01 13.08
N GLY A 58 -8.61 38.08 13.18
CA GLY A 58 -9.00 39.25 13.97
C GLY A 58 -9.18 38.85 15.45
N ASP A 59 -10.30 39.26 16.05
CA ASP A 59 -10.62 38.98 17.46
C ASP A 59 -11.24 37.59 17.70
N MET A 60 -11.51 36.85 16.63
CA MET A 60 -12.14 35.52 16.68
C MET A 60 -11.07 34.43 16.77
N LEU A 61 -11.09 33.65 17.85
CA LEU A 61 -10.31 32.42 17.92
C LEU A 61 -10.84 31.38 16.94
N THR A 62 -9.92 30.62 16.37
CA THR A 62 -10.21 29.55 15.42
C THR A 62 -9.65 28.22 15.91
N ILE A 63 -10.36 27.13 15.59
CA ILE A 63 -9.87 25.75 15.76
C ILE A 63 -9.88 25.09 14.39
N ASN A 64 -8.73 24.58 13.97
CA ASN A 64 -8.50 24.04 12.63
C ASN A 64 -8.93 25.03 11.52
N GLY A 65 -8.65 26.32 11.74
CA GLY A 65 -9.01 27.41 10.85
C GLY A 65 -10.48 27.84 10.88
N LYS A 66 -11.36 27.16 11.62
CA LYS A 66 -12.78 27.52 11.74
C LYS A 66 -13.05 28.39 12.97
N ALA A 67 -13.74 29.52 12.78
CA ALA A 67 -14.17 30.41 13.86
C ALA A 67 -15.41 29.86 14.57
N ILE A 68 -15.21 28.88 15.46
CA ILE A 68 -16.29 28.16 16.16
C ILE A 68 -16.36 28.46 17.66
N ILE A 69 -15.54 29.40 18.17
CA ILE A 69 -15.55 29.79 19.59
C ILE A 69 -16.52 30.96 19.76
N SER A 70 -17.62 30.75 20.47
CA SER A 70 -18.69 31.74 20.67
C SER A 70 -18.56 32.55 21.96
N ASN A 71 -17.88 32.01 22.97
CA ASN A 71 -17.54 32.72 24.20
C ASN A 71 -16.17 32.25 24.71
N LYS A 72 -15.35 33.17 25.21
CA LYS A 72 -13.94 32.92 25.54
C LYS A 72 -13.61 33.39 26.96
N ASP A 73 -12.55 32.83 27.51
CA ASP A 73 -11.96 33.22 28.80
C ASP A 73 -12.88 33.11 30.02
N ILE A 74 -13.72 32.08 30.06
CA ILE A 74 -14.50 31.77 31.27
C ILE A 74 -13.58 31.11 32.29
N LEU A 75 -13.19 31.88 33.30
CA LEU A 75 -12.21 31.45 34.31
C LEU A 75 -12.84 30.49 35.32
N ALA A 76 -12.13 29.40 35.61
CA ALA A 76 -12.42 28.47 36.70
C ALA A 76 -11.19 28.34 37.63
N THR A 77 -11.36 27.77 38.82
CA THR A 77 -10.26 27.59 39.79
C THR A 77 -9.13 26.69 39.30
N ASN A 78 -9.40 25.88 38.27
CA ASN A 78 -8.50 24.87 37.73
C ASN A 78 -8.27 24.98 36.21
N GLY A 79 -8.67 26.10 35.57
CA GLY A 79 -8.47 26.26 34.14
C GLY A 79 -9.30 27.38 33.52
N VAL A 80 -9.38 27.34 32.20
CA VAL A 80 -10.11 28.30 31.36
C VAL A 80 -11.05 27.52 30.45
N ILE A 81 -12.28 27.99 30.30
CA ILE A 81 -13.30 27.41 29.44
C ILE A 81 -13.57 28.35 28.26
N HIS A 82 -13.57 27.78 27.06
CA HIS A 82 -14.02 28.42 25.82
C HIS A 82 -15.23 27.65 25.29
N TYR A 83 -16.31 28.36 24.98
CA TYR A 83 -17.54 27.77 24.47
C TYR A 83 -17.39 27.59 22.96
N ILE A 84 -17.70 26.39 22.46
CA ILE A 84 -17.59 26.06 21.03
C ILE A 84 -18.94 25.64 20.43
N ASP A 85 -19.13 26.01 19.16
CA ASP A 85 -20.38 25.82 18.45
C ASP A 85 -20.42 24.52 17.62
N GLU A 86 -19.28 23.87 17.43
CA GLU A 86 -19.11 22.58 16.75
C GLU A 86 -18.43 21.57 17.69
N LEU A 87 -18.79 20.30 17.56
CA LEU A 87 -18.21 19.23 18.38
C LEU A 87 -16.92 18.71 17.71
N LEU A 88 -15.83 18.65 18.46
CA LEU A 88 -14.53 18.14 18.00
C LEU A 88 -14.50 16.62 18.12
N ILE A 89 -15.16 15.90 17.22
CA ILE A 89 -15.20 14.42 17.23
C ILE A 89 -13.83 13.89 16.78
N PRO A 90 -13.06 13.21 17.65
CA PRO A 90 -11.77 12.64 17.28
C PRO A 90 -11.97 11.42 16.36
N ASP A 91 -10.92 11.06 15.63
CA ASP A 91 -10.95 9.89 14.74
C ASP A 91 -11.26 8.60 15.53
N SER A 92 -10.75 8.46 16.76
CA SER A 92 -11.01 7.34 17.67
C SER A 92 -12.48 7.12 18.02
N ALA A 93 -13.36 8.10 17.81
CA ALA A 93 -14.80 8.00 18.02
C ALA A 93 -15.62 7.77 16.72
N LYS A 94 -14.95 7.79 15.56
CA LYS A 94 -15.60 7.69 14.23
C LYS A 94 -15.66 6.25 13.71
N THR A 95 -16.64 5.99 12.85
CA THR A 95 -16.70 4.79 11.99
C THR A 95 -15.74 4.91 10.80
N LEU A 96 -15.47 3.81 10.09
CA LEU A 96 -14.64 3.86 8.88
C LEU A 96 -15.22 4.80 7.82
N PHE A 97 -16.54 4.84 7.68
CA PHE A 97 -17.20 5.76 6.75
C PHE A 97 -16.95 7.23 7.14
N GLU A 98 -17.18 7.58 8.41
CA GLU A 98 -16.97 8.94 8.92
C GLU A 98 -15.50 9.40 8.84
N LEU A 99 -14.54 8.48 9.01
CA LEU A 99 -13.10 8.78 8.84
C LEU A 99 -12.70 9.11 7.40
N ALA A 100 -13.38 8.48 6.44
CA ALA A 100 -12.88 8.36 5.07
C ALA A 100 -13.72 9.13 4.04
N ALA A 101 -14.99 9.42 4.32
CA ALA A 101 -15.91 10.08 3.39
C ALA A 101 -15.43 11.46 2.92
N GLU A 102 -14.79 12.24 3.81
CA GLU A 102 -14.23 13.56 3.51
C GLU A 102 -12.70 13.52 3.59
N SER A 103 -12.08 12.62 2.83
CA SER A 103 -10.63 12.43 2.84
C SER A 103 -10.06 12.13 1.45
N ASP A 104 -8.74 11.96 1.38
CA ASP A 104 -8.00 11.64 0.15
C ASP A 104 -8.34 10.25 -0.45
N VAL A 105 -9.27 9.51 0.16
CA VAL A 105 -9.76 8.20 -0.34
C VAL A 105 -11.27 8.19 -0.58
N SER A 106 -11.94 9.36 -0.57
CA SER A 106 -13.39 9.48 -0.71
C SER A 106 -13.96 8.79 -1.96
N THR A 107 -13.23 8.79 -3.09
CA THR A 107 -13.62 8.05 -4.30
C THR A 107 -13.69 6.54 -4.03
N ALA A 108 -12.73 5.97 -3.32
CA ALA A 108 -12.76 4.56 -2.96
C ALA A 108 -13.98 4.25 -2.07
N ILE A 109 -14.24 5.09 -1.07
CA ILE A 109 -15.40 4.94 -0.16
C ILE A 109 -16.72 4.92 -0.91
N ASP A 110 -16.86 5.78 -1.92
CA ASP A 110 -18.06 5.78 -2.75
C ASP A 110 -18.20 4.48 -3.57
N LEU A 111 -17.11 3.93 -4.09
CA LEU A 111 -17.12 2.62 -4.76
C LEU A 111 -17.57 1.49 -3.82
N PHE A 112 -17.09 1.45 -2.57
CA PHE A 112 -17.56 0.48 -1.58
C PHE A 112 -19.07 0.62 -1.32
N ARG A 113 -19.57 1.85 -1.22
CA ARG A 113 -21.00 2.12 -1.03
C ARG A 113 -21.83 1.66 -2.23
N GLN A 114 -21.43 2.04 -3.44
CA GLN A 114 -22.11 1.65 -4.68
C GLN A 114 -22.09 0.12 -4.89
N ALA A 115 -21.01 -0.56 -4.47
CA ALA A 115 -20.91 -2.02 -4.51
C ALA A 115 -21.71 -2.73 -3.40
N GLY A 116 -22.48 -2.00 -2.58
CA GLY A 116 -23.29 -2.56 -1.49
C GLY A 116 -22.44 -3.15 -0.36
N LEU A 117 -21.26 -2.56 -0.09
CA LEU A 117 -20.35 -2.92 1.00
C LEU A 117 -20.33 -1.85 2.12
N GLY A 118 -21.13 -0.79 1.99
CA GLY A 118 -21.14 0.35 2.92
C GLY A 118 -21.49 -0.02 4.37
N ASN A 119 -22.29 -1.07 4.60
CA ASN A 119 -22.65 -1.52 5.95
C ASN A 119 -21.44 -1.94 6.79
N HIS A 120 -20.41 -2.50 6.17
CA HIS A 120 -19.15 -2.83 6.85
C HIS A 120 -18.38 -1.58 7.30
N LEU A 121 -18.62 -0.42 6.67
CA LEU A 121 -17.90 0.82 6.95
C LEU A 121 -18.65 1.71 7.97
N SER A 122 -19.97 1.58 8.07
CA SER A 122 -20.80 2.36 9.01
C SER A 122 -21.09 1.64 10.33
N GLY A 123 -20.82 0.32 10.40
CA GLY A 123 -21.08 -0.50 11.58
C GLY A 123 -19.98 -0.48 12.65
N SER A 124 -20.10 -1.43 13.58
CA SER A 124 -19.14 -1.68 14.67
C SER A 124 -18.23 -2.88 14.44
N GLU A 125 -18.17 -3.38 13.19
CA GLU A 125 -17.29 -4.47 12.81
C GLU A 125 -15.82 -4.08 12.97
N ARG A 126 -15.02 -5.00 13.52
CA ARG A 126 -13.58 -4.80 13.71
C ARG A 126 -12.87 -5.12 12.41
N LEU A 127 -12.54 -4.08 11.64
CA LEU A 127 -12.04 -4.22 10.27
C LEU A 127 -10.85 -3.28 10.01
N THR A 128 -10.06 -3.63 9.00
CA THR A 128 -9.07 -2.72 8.42
C THR A 128 -9.40 -2.52 6.96
N LEU A 129 -9.60 -1.26 6.56
CA LEU A 129 -9.95 -0.91 5.19
C LEU A 129 -8.68 -0.48 4.43
N LEU A 130 -8.40 -1.15 3.33
CA LEU A 130 -7.34 -0.79 2.39
C LEU A 130 -7.96 0.10 1.31
N ALA A 131 -7.83 1.42 1.45
CA ALA A 131 -8.49 2.38 0.56
C ALA A 131 -7.46 3.08 -0.34
N PRO A 132 -7.52 2.89 -1.68
CA PRO A 132 -6.64 3.62 -2.59
C PRO A 132 -6.93 5.12 -2.59
N LEU A 133 -5.88 5.92 -2.76
CA LEU A 133 -5.97 7.37 -2.93
C LEU A 133 -6.85 7.76 -4.12
N ASN A 134 -7.51 8.92 -4.05
CA ASN A 134 -8.33 9.48 -5.12
C ASN A 134 -7.54 9.63 -6.44
N SER A 135 -6.24 9.93 -6.34
CA SER A 135 -5.34 10.05 -7.48
C SER A 135 -5.18 8.76 -8.30
N VAL A 136 -5.46 7.59 -7.69
CA VAL A 136 -5.46 6.29 -8.37
C VAL A 136 -6.59 6.19 -9.40
N PHE A 137 -7.69 6.91 -9.18
CA PHE A 137 -8.89 6.89 -10.02
C PHE A 137 -9.00 8.10 -10.97
N LYS A 138 -7.91 8.85 -11.15
CA LYS A 138 -7.90 10.09 -11.96
C LYS A 138 -8.32 9.86 -13.43
N ASP A 139 -8.01 8.68 -13.97
CA ASP A 139 -8.27 8.30 -15.36
C ASP A 139 -9.60 7.53 -15.52
N GLY A 140 -10.37 7.37 -14.44
CA GLY A 140 -11.65 6.68 -14.40
C GLY A 140 -11.80 5.74 -13.21
N THR A 141 -13.04 5.37 -12.93
CA THR A 141 -13.40 4.38 -11.90
C THR A 141 -13.83 3.06 -12.55
N PRO A 142 -13.58 1.90 -11.89
CA PRO A 142 -14.04 0.62 -12.41
C PRO A 142 -15.58 0.55 -12.42
N PRO A 143 -16.18 -0.19 -13.37
CA PRO A 143 -17.62 -0.42 -13.36
C PRO A 143 -18.04 -1.20 -12.11
N ILE A 144 -19.24 -0.91 -11.60
CA ILE A 144 -19.80 -1.63 -10.46
C ILE A 144 -20.46 -2.92 -10.93
N ASP A 145 -19.65 -3.96 -11.06
CA ASP A 145 -20.09 -5.32 -11.39
C ASP A 145 -19.73 -6.33 -10.27
N ALA A 146 -20.07 -7.61 -10.48
CA ALA A 146 -19.77 -8.66 -9.52
C ALA A 146 -18.26 -8.87 -9.31
N HIS A 147 -17.43 -8.61 -10.33
CA HIS A 147 -15.99 -8.74 -10.26
C HIS A 147 -15.40 -7.63 -9.39
N THR A 148 -15.72 -6.37 -9.67
CA THR A 148 -15.34 -5.20 -8.87
C THR A 148 -15.83 -5.32 -7.43
N ARG A 149 -17.07 -5.77 -7.22
CA ARG A 149 -17.59 -6.01 -5.86
C ARG A 149 -16.74 -7.03 -5.10
N ASN A 150 -16.36 -8.14 -5.73
CA ASN A 150 -15.51 -9.15 -5.10
C ASN A 150 -14.08 -8.63 -4.86
N LEU A 151 -13.55 -7.81 -5.77
CA LEU A 151 -12.27 -7.14 -5.61
C LEU A 151 -12.29 -6.18 -4.41
N LEU A 152 -13.32 -5.34 -4.29
CA LEU A 152 -13.50 -4.44 -3.15
C LEU A 152 -13.67 -5.22 -1.85
N ARG A 153 -14.36 -6.37 -1.84
CA ARG A 153 -14.41 -7.22 -0.65
C ARG A 153 -13.03 -7.71 -0.20
N ASN A 154 -12.07 -7.81 -1.12
CA ASN A 154 -10.67 -8.14 -0.81
C ASN A 154 -9.84 -6.95 -0.30
N HIS A 155 -10.39 -5.74 -0.31
CA HIS A 155 -9.80 -4.56 0.33
C HIS A 155 -10.29 -4.36 1.77
N ILE A 156 -11.20 -5.22 2.25
CA ILE A 156 -11.69 -5.19 3.64
C ILE A 156 -11.07 -6.37 4.37
N ILE A 157 -10.21 -6.08 5.33
CA ILE A 157 -9.47 -7.06 6.13
C ILE A 157 -10.19 -7.28 7.45
N LYS A 158 -10.24 -8.53 7.90
CA LYS A 158 -10.71 -8.89 9.23
C LYS A 158 -9.77 -8.31 10.29
N ASP A 159 -10.34 -7.97 11.44
CA ASP A 159 -9.66 -7.34 12.57
C ASP A 159 -9.23 -5.89 12.32
N GLN A 160 -9.12 -5.15 13.42
CA GLN A 160 -8.61 -3.78 13.43
C GLN A 160 -7.10 -3.80 13.65
N LEU A 161 -6.33 -3.52 12.61
CA LEU A 161 -4.87 -3.58 12.58
C LEU A 161 -4.27 -2.17 12.67
N ALA A 162 -2.97 -2.12 12.91
CA ALA A 162 -2.16 -0.92 12.79
C ALA A 162 -0.91 -1.26 11.97
N SER A 163 -0.62 -0.48 10.94
CA SER A 163 0.41 -0.76 9.95
C SER A 163 1.80 -0.92 10.57
N LYS A 164 2.11 -0.10 11.57
CA LYS A 164 3.37 -0.12 12.33
C LYS A 164 3.67 -1.43 13.07
N TYR A 165 2.67 -2.29 13.30
CA TYR A 165 2.83 -3.57 13.99
C TYR A 165 2.77 -4.77 13.04
N LEU A 166 2.61 -4.53 11.73
CA LEU A 166 2.67 -5.60 10.75
C LEU A 166 4.12 -6.05 10.56
N TYR A 167 4.30 -7.34 10.26
CA TYR A 167 5.62 -7.94 10.05
C TYR A 167 5.76 -8.58 8.67
N HIS A 168 6.99 -8.70 8.18
CA HIS A 168 7.28 -9.30 6.88
C HIS A 168 6.80 -10.76 6.84
N GLY A 169 6.04 -11.13 5.81
CA GLY A 169 5.48 -12.48 5.65
C GLY A 169 4.16 -12.70 6.40
N GLN A 170 3.65 -11.71 7.14
CA GLN A 170 2.31 -11.80 7.73
C GLN A 170 1.26 -12.02 6.64
N THR A 171 0.22 -12.81 6.95
CA THR A 171 -0.94 -12.98 6.07
C THR A 171 -2.17 -12.34 6.70
N LEU A 172 -2.94 -11.62 5.88
CA LEU A 172 -4.13 -10.88 6.26
C LEU A 172 -5.36 -11.50 5.60
N GLU A 173 -6.36 -11.87 6.39
CA GLU A 173 -7.59 -12.47 5.86
C GLU A 173 -8.60 -11.39 5.46
N THR A 174 -9.07 -11.44 4.22
CA THR A 174 -10.08 -10.51 3.70
C THR A 174 -11.50 -11.01 3.97
N LEU A 175 -12.50 -10.12 3.94
CA LEU A 175 -13.90 -10.53 3.89
C LEU A 175 -14.24 -11.31 2.60
N GLY A 176 -13.42 -11.20 1.56
CA GLY A 176 -13.52 -11.98 0.33
C GLY A 176 -12.94 -13.39 0.44
N GLY A 177 -12.45 -13.79 1.62
CA GLY A 177 -11.88 -15.12 1.87
C GLY A 177 -10.48 -15.32 1.29
N LYS A 178 -9.81 -14.24 0.85
CA LYS A 178 -8.41 -14.30 0.39
C LYS A 178 -7.46 -14.05 1.56
N LYS A 179 -6.24 -14.56 1.42
CA LYS A 179 -5.11 -14.22 2.30
C LYS A 179 -4.16 -13.33 1.52
N LEU A 180 -3.95 -12.11 2.00
CA LEU A 180 -3.01 -11.15 1.42
C LEU A 180 -1.70 -11.20 2.19
N ARG A 181 -0.56 -11.13 1.50
CA ARG A 181 0.78 -11.15 2.08
C ARG A 181 1.26 -9.74 2.37
N VAL A 182 1.90 -9.56 3.52
CA VAL A 182 2.56 -8.31 3.92
C VAL A 182 4.04 -8.39 3.58
N PHE A 183 4.53 -7.38 2.86
CA PHE A 183 5.94 -7.18 2.56
C PHE A 183 6.42 -5.91 3.26
N VAL A 184 7.25 -6.09 4.28
CA VAL A 184 7.92 -4.97 4.96
C VAL A 184 9.29 -4.79 4.31
N TYR A 185 9.51 -3.64 3.70
CA TYR A 185 10.79 -3.20 3.14
C TYR A 185 11.39 -2.10 4.02
N ARG A 186 12.58 -1.61 3.66
CA ARG A 186 13.29 -0.58 4.45
C ARG A 186 12.50 0.72 4.59
N ASN A 187 11.85 1.18 3.51
CA ASN A 187 11.21 2.50 3.42
C ASN A 187 9.73 2.43 3.06
N SER A 188 9.16 1.23 2.96
CA SER A 188 7.78 1.04 2.54
C SER A 188 7.20 -0.24 3.14
N LEU A 189 5.88 -0.24 3.30
CA LEU A 189 5.10 -1.39 3.73
C LEU A 189 4.03 -1.66 2.69
N CYS A 190 4.06 -2.86 2.11
CA CYS A 190 3.17 -3.25 1.03
C CYS A 190 2.33 -4.46 1.41
N ILE A 191 1.10 -4.49 0.94
CA ILE A 191 0.17 -5.62 1.02
C ILE A 191 -0.08 -6.03 -0.43
N GLU A 192 0.36 -7.24 -0.79
CA GLU A 192 0.46 -7.64 -2.20
C GLU A 192 1.21 -6.59 -3.05
N ASN A 193 0.57 -6.06 -4.11
CA ASN A 193 1.14 -5.07 -5.04
C ASN A 193 1.00 -3.61 -4.57
N SER A 194 0.21 -3.33 -3.53
CA SER A 194 -0.07 -1.96 -3.11
C SER A 194 0.60 -1.62 -1.79
N CYS A 195 1.10 -0.40 -1.68
CA CYS A 195 1.85 0.08 -0.54
C CYS A 195 1.11 1.20 0.20
N ILE A 196 1.34 1.28 1.51
CA ILE A 196 0.76 2.32 2.36
C ILE A 196 1.36 3.68 1.97
N ALA A 197 0.48 4.65 1.71
CA ALA A 197 0.81 5.97 1.17
C ALA A 197 0.64 7.11 2.19
N ALA A 198 -0.05 6.88 3.30
CA ALA A 198 -0.23 7.86 4.37
C ALA A 198 -0.36 7.17 5.73
N HIS A 199 -0.30 7.96 6.82
CA HIS A 199 -0.53 7.46 8.17
C HIS A 199 -1.92 6.85 8.34
N ASP A 200 -2.01 5.80 9.15
CA ASP A 200 -3.25 5.15 9.52
C ASP A 200 -4.23 6.17 10.15
N LYS A 201 -5.51 6.09 9.76
CA LYS A 201 -6.59 6.72 10.54
C LYS A 201 -7.31 5.66 11.35
N ARG A 202 -7.11 5.69 12.67
CA ARG A 202 -7.68 4.70 13.59
C ARG A 202 -9.04 5.18 14.09
N GLY A 203 -10.08 4.49 13.64
CA GLY A 203 -11.45 4.66 14.10
C GLY A 203 -11.75 3.92 15.39
N ARG A 204 -13.00 4.03 15.82
CA ARG A 204 -13.51 3.34 17.00
C ARG A 204 -13.44 1.81 16.85
N TYR A 205 -13.91 1.33 15.70
CA TYR A 205 -14.03 -0.10 15.42
C TYR A 205 -13.06 -0.58 14.34
N GLY A 206 -12.72 0.28 13.36
CA GLY A 206 -11.84 -0.08 12.26
C GLY A 206 -10.68 0.89 12.04
N THR A 207 -9.70 0.49 11.24
CA THR A 207 -8.56 1.34 10.84
C THR A 207 -8.56 1.51 9.33
N LEU A 208 -8.30 2.73 8.86
CA LEU A 208 -8.09 3.03 7.45
C LEU A 208 -6.60 3.00 7.14
N PHE A 209 -6.19 2.14 6.21
CA PHE A 209 -4.90 2.23 5.54
C PHE A 209 -5.11 2.88 4.18
N THR A 210 -4.45 4.02 3.99
CA THR A 210 -4.42 4.73 2.72
C THR A 210 -3.40 4.09 1.80
N MET A 211 -3.84 3.62 0.64
CA MET A 211 -3.05 2.80 -0.29
C MET A 211 -2.70 3.59 -1.56
N ASP A 212 -1.54 3.31 -2.15
CA ASP A 212 -1.07 3.98 -3.37
C ASP A 212 -1.71 3.43 -4.66
N ARG A 213 -2.36 2.27 -4.61
CA ARG A 213 -2.89 1.52 -5.75
C ARG A 213 -4.08 0.66 -5.35
N VAL A 214 -4.83 0.19 -6.35
CA VAL A 214 -5.80 -0.89 -6.17
C VAL A 214 -5.05 -2.21 -6.02
N LEU A 215 -5.48 -3.06 -5.08
CA LEU A 215 -4.91 -4.41 -4.94
C LEU A 215 -5.19 -5.26 -6.17
N THR A 216 -4.23 -6.11 -6.54
CA THR A 216 -4.36 -7.17 -7.52
C THR A 216 -3.99 -8.51 -6.86
N PRO A 217 -4.92 -9.14 -6.11
CA PRO A 217 -4.63 -10.41 -5.47
C PRO A 217 -4.19 -11.47 -6.50
N PRO A 218 -3.23 -12.34 -6.18
CA PRO A 218 -2.74 -13.35 -7.11
C PRO A 218 -3.83 -14.37 -7.44
N MET A 219 -3.92 -14.76 -8.73
CA MET A 219 -4.90 -15.74 -9.23
C MET A 219 -4.29 -17.13 -9.50
N GLY A 220 -2.97 -17.24 -9.55
CA GLY A 220 -2.25 -18.49 -9.82
C GLY A 220 -0.76 -18.35 -9.53
N THR A 221 -0.03 -19.42 -9.78
CA THR A 221 1.43 -19.45 -9.65
C THR A 221 2.12 -18.62 -10.73
N VAL A 222 3.44 -18.43 -10.62
CA VAL A 222 4.26 -17.84 -11.69
C VAL A 222 4.00 -18.56 -13.01
N MET A 223 3.95 -19.90 -13.01
CA MET A 223 3.72 -20.65 -14.25
C MET A 223 2.32 -20.42 -14.84
N ASP A 224 1.29 -20.23 -13.99
CA ASP A 224 -0.06 -19.91 -14.46
C ASP A 224 -0.10 -18.52 -15.11
N VAL A 225 0.56 -17.54 -14.49
CA VAL A 225 0.72 -16.18 -15.06
C VAL A 225 1.41 -16.24 -16.42
N LEU A 226 2.55 -16.93 -16.52
CA LEU A 226 3.32 -17.01 -17.77
C LEU A 226 2.56 -17.77 -18.87
N LYS A 227 1.81 -18.83 -18.54
CA LYS A 227 1.01 -19.58 -19.52
C LYS A 227 -0.25 -18.83 -19.96
N GLY A 228 -0.79 -17.95 -19.12
CA GLY A 228 -1.97 -17.15 -19.41
C GLY A 228 -1.73 -16.04 -20.44
N ASP A 229 -0.47 -15.74 -20.79
CA ASP A 229 -0.11 -14.66 -21.69
C ASP A 229 0.82 -15.13 -22.82
N ASN A 230 0.37 -14.93 -24.06
CA ASN A 230 1.07 -15.35 -25.28
C ASN A 230 2.44 -14.69 -25.46
N ARG A 231 2.71 -13.55 -24.80
CA ARG A 231 4.01 -12.86 -24.82
C ARG A 231 5.12 -13.71 -24.21
N PHE A 232 4.81 -14.72 -23.39
CA PHE A 232 5.80 -15.54 -22.69
C PHE A 232 5.94 -16.96 -23.21
N SER A 233 5.37 -17.31 -24.37
CA SER A 233 5.41 -18.68 -24.88
C SER A 233 6.83 -19.24 -25.08
N MET A 234 7.79 -18.44 -25.53
CA MET A 234 9.20 -18.85 -25.61
C MET A 234 9.83 -19.03 -24.23
N LEU A 235 9.50 -18.18 -23.26
CA LEU A 235 9.97 -18.29 -21.87
C LEU A 235 9.45 -19.58 -21.23
N VAL A 236 8.16 -19.89 -21.39
CA VAL A 236 7.54 -21.11 -20.86
C VAL A 236 8.22 -22.36 -21.44
N ALA A 237 8.47 -22.39 -22.75
CA ALA A 237 9.20 -23.49 -23.39
C ALA A 237 10.64 -23.61 -22.86
N ALA A 238 11.33 -22.49 -22.67
CA ALA A 238 12.69 -22.46 -22.12
C ALA A 238 12.74 -22.98 -20.67
N ILE A 239 11.80 -22.55 -19.82
CA ILE A 239 11.64 -23.03 -18.44
C ILE A 239 11.43 -24.54 -18.40
N GLN A 240 10.62 -25.08 -19.32
CA GLN A 240 10.37 -26.50 -19.42
C GLN A 240 11.63 -27.27 -19.83
N SER A 241 12.34 -26.82 -20.87
CA SER A 241 13.61 -27.42 -21.31
C SER A 241 14.71 -27.35 -20.26
N ALA A 242 14.70 -26.31 -19.43
CA ALA A 242 15.64 -26.12 -18.32
C ALA A 242 15.27 -26.88 -17.03
N GLY A 243 14.12 -27.57 -17.01
CA GLY A 243 13.66 -28.32 -15.83
C GLY A 243 13.23 -27.44 -14.66
N LEU A 244 12.82 -26.19 -14.90
CA LEU A 244 12.44 -25.22 -13.85
C LEU A 244 10.92 -25.15 -13.59
N THR A 245 10.12 -25.86 -14.37
CA THR A 245 8.64 -25.82 -14.28
C THR A 245 8.13 -26.14 -12.88
N GLU A 246 8.62 -27.21 -12.25
CA GLU A 246 8.16 -27.61 -10.92
C GLU A 246 8.51 -26.56 -9.86
N THR A 247 9.72 -25.99 -9.94
CA THR A 247 10.19 -24.94 -9.02
C THR A 247 9.26 -23.74 -9.04
N LEU A 248 8.84 -23.30 -10.23
CA LEU A 248 7.98 -22.12 -10.41
C LEU A 248 6.48 -22.41 -10.25
N ASN A 249 6.09 -23.67 -10.06
CA ASN A 249 4.71 -24.07 -9.80
C ASN A 249 4.46 -24.45 -8.33
N ARG A 250 5.52 -24.66 -7.54
CA ARG A 250 5.44 -24.93 -6.10
C ARG A 250 5.48 -23.65 -5.28
N GLU A 251 5.12 -23.76 -4.00
CA GLU A 251 5.26 -22.68 -3.04
C GLU A 251 6.70 -22.14 -3.02
N GLY A 252 6.82 -20.83 -2.86
CA GLY A 252 8.08 -20.11 -2.92
C GLY A 252 7.86 -18.60 -2.84
N VAL A 253 8.96 -17.86 -2.86
CA VAL A 253 8.98 -16.39 -2.83
C VAL A 253 9.88 -15.89 -3.94
N TYR A 254 9.35 -15.88 -5.17
CA TYR A 254 10.13 -15.53 -6.35
C TYR A 254 9.86 -14.11 -6.82
N THR A 255 10.89 -13.45 -7.34
CA THR A 255 10.75 -12.28 -8.22
C THR A 255 11.24 -12.65 -9.59
N VAL A 256 10.34 -12.75 -10.57
CA VAL A 256 10.66 -13.23 -11.91
C VAL A 256 10.67 -12.06 -12.88
N PHE A 257 11.85 -11.73 -13.41
CA PHE A 257 11.97 -10.81 -14.52
C PHE A 257 11.73 -11.58 -15.82
N ALA A 258 10.52 -11.49 -16.37
CA ALA A 258 10.04 -12.33 -17.46
C ALA A 258 10.30 -11.67 -18.83
N PRO A 259 11.31 -12.13 -19.61
CA PRO A 259 11.52 -11.66 -20.97
C PRO A 259 10.38 -12.10 -21.90
N THR A 260 9.89 -11.17 -22.73
CA THR A 260 8.91 -11.48 -23.77
C THR A 260 9.51 -12.28 -24.92
N ASN A 261 8.67 -12.79 -25.82
CA ASN A 261 9.10 -13.43 -27.06
C ASN A 261 9.99 -12.52 -27.90
N GLU A 262 9.70 -11.21 -27.94
CA GLU A 262 10.54 -10.21 -28.63
C GLU A 262 11.95 -10.16 -28.03
N ALA A 263 12.07 -10.22 -26.70
CA ALA A 263 13.37 -10.26 -26.02
C ALA A 263 14.22 -11.46 -26.46
N PHE A 264 13.63 -12.65 -26.55
CA PHE A 264 14.34 -13.83 -27.05
C PHE A 264 14.69 -13.74 -28.54
N ARG A 265 13.84 -13.11 -29.36
CA ARG A 265 14.11 -12.90 -30.79
C ARG A 265 15.20 -11.86 -31.03
N ALA A 266 15.34 -10.89 -30.13
CA ALA A 266 16.35 -9.84 -30.19
C ALA A 266 17.77 -10.33 -29.85
N LEU A 267 17.90 -11.51 -29.24
CA LEU A 267 19.21 -12.12 -28.98
C LEU A 267 20.00 -12.34 -30.28
N PRO A 268 21.31 -12.03 -30.31
CA PRO A 268 22.17 -12.34 -31.45
C PRO A 268 22.07 -13.83 -31.83
N PRO A 269 22.07 -14.20 -33.12
CA PRO A 269 21.88 -15.59 -33.55
C PRO A 269 22.83 -16.59 -32.88
N ARG A 270 24.09 -16.18 -32.63
CA ARG A 270 25.08 -17.00 -31.93
C ARG A 270 24.70 -17.26 -30.47
N GLU A 271 24.24 -16.24 -29.76
CA GLU A 271 23.81 -16.37 -28.36
C GLU A 271 22.53 -17.19 -28.27
N ARG A 272 21.56 -16.94 -29.14
CA ARG A 272 20.32 -17.71 -29.17
C ARG A 272 20.57 -19.19 -29.44
N SER A 273 21.42 -19.53 -30.41
CA SER A 273 21.77 -20.93 -30.69
C SER A 273 22.54 -21.59 -29.54
N ARG A 274 23.41 -20.84 -28.85
CA ARG A 274 24.12 -21.33 -27.66
C ARG A 274 23.15 -21.63 -26.52
N LEU A 275 22.23 -20.72 -26.23
CA LEU A 275 21.24 -20.90 -25.16
C LEU A 275 20.24 -22.01 -25.45
N LEU A 276 19.79 -22.15 -26.71
CA LEU A 276 18.87 -23.22 -27.08
C LEU A 276 19.56 -24.58 -27.25
N GLY A 277 20.88 -24.60 -27.41
CA GLY A 277 21.68 -25.81 -27.59
C GLY A 277 22.22 -26.43 -26.30
N ASP A 278 22.28 -25.68 -25.19
CA ASP A 278 22.79 -26.14 -23.90
C ASP A 278 21.77 -25.89 -22.78
N ALA A 279 21.08 -26.96 -22.36
CA ALA A 279 20.06 -26.89 -21.31
C ALA A 279 20.61 -26.43 -19.95
N LYS A 280 21.88 -26.73 -19.64
CA LYS A 280 22.51 -26.31 -18.38
C LYS A 280 22.80 -24.82 -18.41
N GLU A 281 23.28 -24.32 -19.53
CA GLU A 281 23.48 -22.88 -19.71
C GLU A 281 22.15 -22.12 -19.69
N LEU A 282 21.14 -22.62 -20.38
CA LEU A 282 19.79 -22.08 -20.36
C LEU A 282 19.24 -21.99 -18.93
N ALA A 283 19.37 -23.08 -18.16
CA ALA A 283 18.94 -23.11 -16.76
C ALA A 283 19.66 -22.06 -15.91
N ASN A 284 20.96 -21.84 -16.13
CA ASN A 284 21.73 -20.81 -15.42
C ASN A 284 21.24 -19.40 -15.77
N ILE A 285 20.98 -19.11 -17.05
CA ILE A 285 20.44 -17.80 -17.46
C ILE A 285 19.04 -17.58 -16.90
N LEU A 286 18.15 -18.58 -16.97
CA LEU A 286 16.81 -18.45 -16.43
C LEU A 286 16.81 -18.25 -14.91
N LYS A 287 17.67 -18.98 -14.18
CA LYS A 287 17.85 -18.77 -12.74
C LYS A 287 18.36 -17.38 -12.39
N TYR A 288 19.13 -16.74 -13.27
CA TYR A 288 19.58 -15.35 -13.08
C TYR A 288 18.43 -14.34 -13.16
N HIS A 289 17.34 -14.66 -13.88
CA HIS A 289 16.13 -13.83 -13.95
C HIS A 289 15.19 -14.00 -12.75
N ILE A 290 15.50 -14.92 -11.83
CA ILE A 290 14.62 -15.27 -10.71
C ILE A 290 15.31 -14.89 -9.41
N GLY A 291 14.79 -13.87 -8.73
CA GLY A 291 15.17 -13.51 -7.36
C GLY A 291 14.63 -14.49 -6.31
N ASP A 292 15.31 -14.59 -5.17
CA ASP A 292 14.99 -15.50 -4.06
C ASP A 292 14.10 -14.89 -2.95
N GLU A 293 13.54 -13.70 -3.20
CA GLU A 293 12.52 -13.04 -2.38
C GLU A 293 11.50 -12.31 -3.27
N ILE A 294 10.34 -11.94 -2.72
CA ILE A 294 9.33 -11.12 -3.41
C ILE A 294 9.73 -9.64 -3.28
N LEU A 295 9.94 -8.99 -4.41
CA LEU A 295 10.26 -7.56 -4.52
C LEU A 295 9.28 -6.89 -5.48
N VAL A 296 8.20 -6.33 -4.94
CA VAL A 296 7.24 -5.51 -5.69
C VAL A 296 7.81 -4.11 -5.93
N SER A 297 7.30 -3.38 -6.93
CA SER A 297 7.87 -2.10 -7.35
C SER A 297 7.90 -1.05 -6.24
N GLY A 298 6.89 -1.01 -5.37
CA GLY A 298 6.84 -0.10 -4.23
C GLY A 298 7.84 -0.44 -3.11
N GLY A 299 8.46 -1.63 -3.13
CA GLY A 299 9.58 -2.00 -2.27
C GLY A 299 10.95 -1.52 -2.76
N ILE A 300 11.02 -0.99 -3.98
CA ILE A 300 12.28 -0.66 -4.65
C ILE A 300 12.62 0.81 -4.41
N GLY A 301 13.74 1.04 -3.73
CA GLY A 301 14.31 2.37 -3.54
C GLY A 301 15.25 2.78 -4.68
N ALA A 302 16.26 3.60 -4.33
CA ALA A 302 17.27 4.05 -5.30
C ALA A 302 18.11 2.89 -5.89
N LEU A 303 18.42 1.88 -5.07
CA LEU A 303 19.10 0.66 -5.48
C LEU A 303 18.87 -0.45 -4.44
N VAL A 304 18.46 -1.63 -4.90
CA VAL A 304 18.31 -2.87 -4.14
C VAL A 304 19.14 -3.95 -4.85
N ARG A 305 19.82 -4.79 -4.08
CA ARG A 305 20.53 -5.96 -4.63
C ARG A 305 19.77 -7.22 -4.28
N LEU A 306 19.12 -7.78 -5.28
CA LEU A 306 18.30 -8.98 -5.17
C LEU A 306 19.14 -10.19 -5.56
N LYS A 307 19.27 -11.19 -4.70
CA LYS A 307 20.03 -12.40 -5.02
C LYS A 307 19.22 -13.28 -5.97
N SER A 308 19.82 -13.69 -7.08
CA SER A 308 19.16 -14.61 -8.02
C SER A 308 19.33 -16.07 -7.60
N LEU A 309 18.50 -16.97 -8.13
CA LEU A 309 18.66 -18.41 -7.96
C LEU A 309 19.93 -18.95 -8.63
N GLN A 310 20.55 -18.19 -9.54
CA GLN A 310 21.86 -18.54 -10.12
C GLN A 310 23.00 -18.21 -9.15
N GLY A 311 22.80 -17.26 -8.23
CA GLY A 311 23.74 -16.89 -7.16
C GLY A 311 24.21 -15.43 -7.26
N ASP A 312 24.40 -14.90 -8.46
CA ASP A 312 24.76 -13.49 -8.67
C ASP A 312 23.58 -12.57 -8.32
N LYS A 313 23.91 -11.32 -8.00
CA LYS A 313 22.93 -10.32 -7.56
C LYS A 313 22.47 -9.45 -8.73
N LEU A 314 21.15 -9.29 -8.85
CA LEU A 314 20.49 -8.33 -9.71
C LEU A 314 20.51 -6.94 -9.06
N GLU A 315 20.83 -5.91 -9.83
CA GLU A 315 20.76 -4.51 -9.40
C GLU A 315 19.42 -3.92 -9.82
N VAL A 316 18.52 -3.75 -8.86
CA VAL A 316 17.14 -3.29 -9.10
C VAL A 316 16.98 -1.87 -8.56
N SER A 317 16.43 -0.95 -9.35
CA SER A 317 16.26 0.45 -8.97
C SER A 317 14.95 1.03 -9.47
N LEU A 318 14.39 1.99 -8.75
CA LEU A 318 13.25 2.78 -9.19
C LEU A 318 13.70 4.22 -9.48
N LYS A 319 13.49 4.69 -10.73
CA LYS A 319 13.79 6.07 -11.14
C LYS A 319 12.66 6.60 -12.01
N ASN A 320 12.16 7.80 -11.70
CA ASN A 320 11.06 8.42 -12.44
C ASN A 320 9.84 7.47 -12.60
N ASN A 321 9.50 6.74 -11.53
CA ASN A 321 8.45 5.70 -11.52
C ASN A 321 8.67 4.51 -12.47
N VAL A 322 9.86 4.34 -13.03
CA VAL A 322 10.25 3.19 -13.85
C VAL A 322 11.17 2.28 -13.05
N VAL A 323 10.75 1.03 -12.84
CA VAL A 323 11.61 -0.01 -12.30
C VAL A 323 12.62 -0.40 -13.36
N SER A 324 13.87 -0.62 -12.98
CA SER A 324 14.90 -1.18 -13.85
C SER A 324 15.69 -2.25 -13.13
N VAL A 325 16.05 -3.31 -13.85
CA VAL A 325 16.91 -4.39 -13.38
C VAL A 325 18.16 -4.45 -14.26
N ASN A 326 19.35 -4.31 -13.69
CA ASN A 326 20.61 -4.23 -14.44
C ASN A 326 20.58 -3.19 -15.58
N LYS A 327 19.87 -2.07 -15.36
CA LYS A 327 19.58 -1.00 -16.34
C LYS A 327 18.56 -1.34 -17.44
N GLU A 328 18.02 -2.56 -17.47
CA GLU A 328 16.88 -2.90 -18.32
C GLU A 328 15.59 -2.39 -17.66
N PRO A 329 14.82 -1.52 -18.32
CA PRO A 329 13.54 -1.07 -17.79
C PRO A 329 12.52 -2.20 -17.78
N VAL A 330 11.72 -2.25 -16.71
CA VAL A 330 10.55 -3.12 -16.63
C VAL A 330 9.41 -2.49 -17.42
N ALA A 331 8.88 -3.23 -18.38
CA ALA A 331 7.77 -2.81 -19.22
C ALA A 331 6.43 -2.86 -18.47
N GLU A 332 6.24 -3.87 -17.62
CA GLU A 332 5.02 -4.07 -16.84
C GLU A 332 5.38 -4.71 -15.49
N PRO A 333 5.32 -3.95 -14.37
CA PRO A 333 5.66 -4.48 -13.06
C PRO A 333 4.45 -5.09 -12.33
N ASP A 334 4.75 -5.80 -11.23
CA ASP A 334 3.78 -6.19 -10.19
C ASP A 334 2.64 -7.10 -10.63
N ILE A 335 2.92 -8.02 -11.55
CA ILE A 335 1.98 -9.10 -11.86
C ILE A 335 2.10 -10.16 -10.76
N MET A 336 1.17 -10.11 -9.80
CA MET A 336 1.23 -10.93 -8.60
C MET A 336 0.92 -12.40 -8.88
N ALA A 337 1.74 -13.29 -8.33
CA ALA A 337 1.55 -14.73 -8.31
C ALA A 337 1.49 -15.28 -6.87
N THR A 338 0.87 -16.44 -6.66
CA THR A 338 0.71 -17.06 -5.33
C THR A 338 2.06 -17.40 -4.69
N ASN A 339 3.08 -17.65 -5.50
CA ASN A 339 4.45 -17.98 -5.11
C ASN A 339 5.49 -16.94 -5.57
N GLY A 340 5.06 -15.73 -5.99
CA GLY A 340 6.00 -14.71 -6.42
C GLY A 340 5.38 -13.44 -6.98
N VAL A 341 6.21 -12.65 -7.65
CA VAL A 341 5.81 -11.50 -8.47
C VAL A 341 6.54 -11.58 -9.81
N VAL A 342 5.86 -11.22 -10.89
CA VAL A 342 6.42 -11.17 -12.25
C VAL A 342 6.55 -9.71 -12.70
N HIS A 343 7.73 -9.38 -13.20
CA HIS A 343 8.07 -8.10 -13.83
C HIS A 343 8.45 -8.35 -15.30
N VAL A 344 7.72 -7.77 -16.23
CA VAL A 344 7.94 -7.99 -17.67
C VAL A 344 9.12 -7.16 -18.16
N ILE A 345 10.04 -7.77 -18.90
CA ILE A 345 11.19 -7.09 -19.50
C ILE A 345 11.27 -7.37 -21.00
N THR A 346 11.90 -6.47 -21.75
CA THR A 346 11.99 -6.54 -23.22
C THR A 346 13.33 -7.01 -23.75
N ASN A 347 14.31 -7.23 -22.88
CA ASN A 347 15.59 -7.86 -23.20
C ASN A 347 15.92 -8.98 -22.21
N VAL A 348 16.68 -9.97 -22.65
CA VAL A 348 17.18 -11.04 -21.79
C VAL A 348 18.36 -10.53 -20.95
N LEU A 349 18.29 -10.70 -19.63
CA LEU A 349 19.35 -10.32 -18.70
C LEU A 349 20.54 -11.27 -18.83
N GLN A 350 21.74 -10.69 -18.84
CA GLN A 350 22.99 -11.42 -18.85
C GLN A 350 23.66 -11.36 -17.47
N PRO A 351 24.10 -12.50 -16.91
CA PRO A 351 24.94 -12.49 -15.71
C PRO A 351 26.22 -11.67 -15.95
N PRO A 352 26.76 -11.01 -14.92
CA PRO A 352 28.03 -10.33 -15.06
C PRO A 352 29.12 -11.32 -15.50
N ALA A 353 29.95 -10.92 -16.47
CA ALA A 353 31.08 -11.75 -16.88
C ALA A 353 31.96 -12.09 -15.67
N PRO A 354 32.46 -13.34 -15.56
CA PRO A 354 33.34 -13.76 -14.48
C PRO A 354 34.51 -12.78 -14.33
N VAL A 355 34.91 -12.50 -13.08
CA VAL A 355 35.96 -11.51 -12.77
C VAL A 355 37.23 -11.74 -13.58
N TYR A 356 37.60 -13.00 -13.83
CA TYR A 356 38.78 -13.35 -14.64
C TYR A 356 38.64 -12.97 -16.13
N GLN A 357 37.46 -13.08 -16.73
CA GLN A 357 37.25 -12.61 -18.11
C GLN A 357 37.34 -11.09 -18.21
N LYS A 358 36.80 -10.35 -17.23
CA LYS A 358 36.97 -8.88 -17.17
C LYS A 358 38.44 -8.47 -17.01
N LEU A 359 39.22 -9.24 -16.26
CA LEU A 359 40.67 -9.04 -16.14
C LEU A 359 41.39 -9.32 -17.47
N LEU A 360 41.04 -10.41 -18.16
CA LEU A 360 41.62 -10.73 -19.48
C LEU A 360 41.28 -9.70 -20.55
N GLU A 361 40.07 -9.15 -20.57
CA GLU A 361 39.70 -8.07 -21.50
C GLU A 361 40.43 -6.76 -21.17
N ARG A 362 40.63 -6.45 -19.88
CA ARG A 362 41.45 -5.31 -19.44
C ARG A 362 42.94 -5.50 -19.70
N MET A 363 43.43 -6.72 -19.90
CA MET A 363 44.82 -7.01 -20.29
C MET A 363 45.03 -7.02 -21.81
N LYS A 364 43.95 -6.99 -22.60
CA LYS A 364 43.99 -6.89 -24.07
C LYS A 364 43.92 -5.45 -24.58
N HIS A 365 43.68 -4.50 -23.68
CA HIS A 365 43.76 -3.05 -23.90
C HIS A 365 44.87 -2.49 -23.01
#